data_AF-A0A528CK54-F1
#
_entry.id   AF-A0A528CK54-F1
#
_cell.length_a   1.000
_cell.length_b   1.000
_cell.length_c   1.000
_cell.angle_alpha   90.00
_cell.angle_beta   90.00
_cell.angle_gamma   90.00
#
_symmetry.space_group_name_H-M   'P 1'
#
loop_
_entity.id
_entity.type
_entity.pdbx_description
1 polymer ?
#
loop_
_entity_poly.entity_id
_entity_poly.type
_entity_poly.pdbx_seq_one_letter_code
_entity_poly.pdbx_strand_id
1 'polypeptide(L)'
;AQNIDLWVFANVYDVLIRVDKTGTKLEPGLAESWEVSPDGLTYTLKLRDAKFSDGSDLTADDVVFSLTRIRDDEGSLWADPFKVMDT
;
A
#
# COMPACT_ATOMS: atom_id res chain seq x y z
N ALA A 1 -21.77 6.20 9.76
CA ALA A 1 -21.00 5.11 10.41
C ALA A 1 -19.70 4.81 9.66
N GLN A 2 -19.75 4.67 8.32
CA GLN A 2 -18.61 4.26 7.46
C GLN A 2 -17.32 5.10 7.57
N ASN A 3 -17.40 6.36 7.99
CA ASN A 3 -16.20 7.19 8.14
C ASN A 3 -15.34 6.79 9.35
N ILE A 4 -15.94 6.37 10.47
CA ILE A 4 -15.20 6.09 11.73
C ILE A 4 -14.19 4.97 11.52
N ASP A 5 -14.59 3.91 10.81
CA ASP A 5 -13.71 2.77 10.54
C ASP A 5 -12.50 3.17 9.70
N LEU A 6 -12.68 4.07 8.74
CA LEU A 6 -11.57 4.64 7.95
C LEU A 6 -10.61 5.46 8.82
N TRP A 7 -11.13 6.27 9.76
CA TRP A 7 -10.28 7.00 10.70
C TRP A 7 -9.49 6.07 11.59
N VAL A 8 -10.09 4.98 12.07
CA VAL A 8 -9.39 3.97 12.88
C VAL A 8 -8.29 3.31 12.04
N PHE A 9 -8.59 2.90 10.81
CA PHE A 9 -7.58 2.31 9.92
C PHE A 9 -6.42 3.25 9.65
N ALA A 10 -6.67 4.54 9.43
CA ALA A 10 -5.62 5.53 9.21
C ALA A 10 -4.68 5.75 10.41
N ASN A 11 -5.10 5.36 11.63
CA ASN A 11 -4.25 5.41 12.83
C ASN A 11 -3.46 4.11 13.07
N VAL A 12 -3.92 2.98 12.51
CA VAL A 12 -3.34 1.65 12.77
C VAL A 12 -2.48 1.18 11.59
N TYR A 13 -2.87 1.51 10.36
CA TYR A 13 -2.20 1.11 9.12
C TYR A 13 -1.57 2.31 8.42
N ASP A 14 -0.54 2.04 7.64
CA ASP A 14 0.13 3.02 6.78
C ASP A 14 0.07 2.55 5.31
N VAL A 15 0.23 3.47 4.37
CA VAL A 15 0.17 3.20 2.93
C VAL A 15 1.56 3.27 2.30
N LEU A 16 1.77 2.61 1.16
CA LEU A 16 3.04 2.67 0.44
C LEU A 16 3.35 4.10 -0.03
N ILE A 17 2.38 4.74 -0.68
CA ILE A 17 2.49 6.10 -1.23
C ILE A 17 1.28 6.90 -0.76
N ARG A 18 1.52 8.14 -0.33
CA ARG A 18 0.50 9.10 0.07
C ARG A 18 0.22 10.08 -1.06
N VAL A 19 -0.91 10.76 -0.98
CA VAL A 19 -1.20 11.92 -1.82
C VAL A 19 -1.17 13.15 -0.94
N ASP A 20 -0.60 14.24 -1.44
CA ASP A 20 -0.55 15.50 -0.73
C ASP A 20 -1.95 16.04 -0.41
N LYS A 21 -2.03 17.04 0.46
CA LYS A 21 -3.32 17.62 0.90
C LYS A 21 -4.14 18.22 -0.25
N THR A 22 -3.52 18.49 -1.40
CA THR A 22 -4.20 19.06 -2.57
C THR A 22 -4.72 18.00 -3.52
N GLY A 23 -4.31 16.74 -3.35
CA GLY A 23 -4.62 15.66 -4.28
C GLY A 23 -3.76 15.66 -5.55
N THR A 24 -2.74 16.52 -5.65
CA THR A 24 -2.04 16.78 -6.93
C THR A 24 -0.66 16.15 -7.02
N LYS A 25 -0.09 15.74 -5.89
CA LYS A 25 1.25 15.16 -5.83
C LYS A 25 1.27 13.91 -4.99
N LEU A 26 2.15 13.00 -5.36
CA LEU A 26 2.49 11.84 -4.55
C LEU A 26 3.52 12.25 -3.50
N GLU A 27 3.37 11.72 -2.28
CA GLU A 27 4.27 11.90 -1.15
C GLU A 27 4.73 10.53 -0.62
N PRO A 28 5.94 10.44 -0.07
CA PRO A 28 6.42 9.22 0.58
C PRO A 28 5.47 8.71 1.69
N GLY A 29 5.30 7.39 1.74
CA GLY A 29 4.63 6.68 2.82
C GLY A 29 5.57 5.65 3.46
N LEU A 30 5.23 4.37 3.39
CA LEU A 30 6.16 3.28 3.66
C LEU A 30 7.22 3.15 2.55
N ALA A 31 6.92 3.58 1.32
CA ALA A 31 7.92 3.74 0.28
C ALA A 31 8.52 5.15 0.33
N GLU A 32 9.85 5.26 0.43
CA GLU A 32 10.57 6.53 0.44
C GLU A 32 10.83 7.09 -0.97
N SER A 33 10.90 6.19 -1.96
CA SER A 33 11.06 6.54 -3.37
C SER A 33 10.50 5.45 -4.26
N TRP A 34 10.23 5.78 -5.52
CA TRP A 34 9.81 4.81 -6.53
C TRP A 34 10.35 5.19 -7.90
N GLU A 35 10.56 4.16 -8.72
CA GLU A 35 10.92 4.28 -10.12
C GLU A 35 9.83 3.63 -10.97
N VAL A 36 9.55 4.23 -12.12
CA VAL A 36 8.55 3.73 -13.08
C VAL A 36 9.27 3.38 -14.37
N SER A 37 9.02 2.19 -14.89
CA SER A 37 9.58 1.75 -16.17
C SER A 37 9.11 2.64 -17.33
N PRO A 38 9.85 2.69 -18.45
CA PRO A 38 9.47 3.51 -19.60
C PRO A 38 8.10 3.19 -20.21
N ASP A 39 7.63 1.95 -20.08
CA ASP A 39 6.30 1.51 -20.55
C ASP A 39 5.18 1.79 -19.53
N GLY A 40 5.52 2.26 -18.32
CA GLY A 40 4.56 2.56 -17.27
C GLY A 40 3.93 1.33 -16.60
N LEU A 41 4.44 0.13 -16.85
CA LEU A 41 3.86 -1.12 -16.35
C LEU A 41 4.59 -1.70 -15.12
N THR A 42 5.83 -1.31 -14.87
CA THR A 42 6.61 -1.76 -13.72
C THR A 42 6.91 -0.59 -12.79
N TYR A 43 6.55 -0.76 -11.52
CA TYR A 43 6.83 0.19 -10.45
C TYR A 43 7.75 -0.47 -9.43
N THR A 44 8.95 0.09 -9.24
CA THR A 44 9.88 -0.38 -8.21
C THR A 44 9.83 0.58 -7.04
N LEU A 45 9.34 0.11 -5.89
CA LEU A 45 9.25 0.91 -4.67
C LEU A 45 10.39 0.56 -3.72
N LYS A 46 11.05 1.59 -3.18
CA LYS A 46 12.04 1.43 -2.11
C LYS A 46 11.38 1.69 -0.76
N LEU A 47 11.33 0.67 0.08
CA LEU A 47 10.78 0.78 1.43
C LEU A 47 11.75 1.53 2.35
N ARG A 48 11.20 2.37 3.22
CA ARG A 48 11.95 2.98 4.32
C ARG A 48 12.23 1.95 5.42
N ASP A 49 13.21 2.23 6.26
CA ASP A 49 13.38 1.48 7.51
C ASP A 49 12.16 1.70 8.41
N ALA A 50 11.45 0.62 8.73
CA ALA A 50 10.21 0.64 9.47
C ALA A 50 10.02 -0.66 10.26
N LYS A 51 9.32 -0.54 11.38
CA LYS A 51 8.93 -1.67 12.23
C LYS A 51 7.44 -1.64 12.49
N PHE A 52 6.86 -2.81 12.65
CA PHE A 52 5.53 -2.94 13.21
C PHE A 52 5.53 -2.57 14.70
N SER A 53 4.35 -2.37 15.27
CA SER A 53 4.19 -1.98 16.68
C SER A 53 4.68 -3.05 17.67
N ASP A 54 4.84 -4.30 17.23
CA ASP A 54 5.43 -5.40 18.01
C ASP A 54 6.97 -5.46 17.91
N GLY A 55 7.59 -4.60 17.09
CA GLY A 55 9.04 -4.49 16.91
C GLY A 55 9.63 -5.31 15.76
N SER A 56 8.82 -6.14 15.08
CA SER A 56 9.23 -6.85 13.87
C SER A 56 9.53 -5.87 12.73
N ASP A 57 10.45 -6.23 11.84
CA ASP A 57 10.81 -5.41 10.68
C ASP A 57 9.73 -5.49 9.61
N LEU A 58 9.45 -4.36 8.96
CA LEU A 58 8.67 -4.34 7.73
C LEU A 58 9.56 -4.77 6.57
N THR A 59 9.09 -5.74 5.79
CA THR A 59 9.78 -6.25 4.61
C THR A 59 8.93 -6.12 3.34
N ALA A 60 9.55 -6.34 2.18
CA ALA A 60 8.81 -6.41 0.92
C ALA A 60 7.80 -7.57 0.89
N ASP A 61 8.08 -8.67 1.61
CA ASP A 61 7.19 -9.83 1.67
C ASP A 61 5.86 -9.49 2.38
N ASP A 62 5.88 -8.61 3.39
CA ASP A 62 4.66 -8.14 4.07
C ASP A 62 3.76 -7.30 3.14
N VAL A 63 4.40 -6.52 2.26
CA VAL A 63 3.71 -5.73 1.23
C VAL A 63 3.07 -6.66 0.20
N VAL A 64 3.84 -7.63 -0.32
CA VAL A 64 3.33 -8.65 -1.25
C VAL A 64 2.16 -9.40 -0.62
N PHE A 65 2.32 -9.89 0.61
CA PHE A 65 1.26 -10.58 1.35
C PHE A 65 -0.01 -9.74 1.42
N SER A 66 0.09 -8.45 1.75
CA SER A 66 -1.06 -7.56 1.86
C SER A 66 -1.80 -7.39 0.53
N LEU A 67 -1.07 -7.17 -0.56
CA LEU A 67 -1.64 -7.01 -1.91
C LEU A 67 -2.29 -8.31 -2.42
N THR A 68 -1.59 -9.44 -2.26
CA THR A 68 -2.10 -10.76 -2.63
C THR A 68 -3.35 -11.11 -1.83
N ARG A 69 -3.36 -10.84 -0.52
CA ARG A 69 -4.54 -11.08 0.32
C ARG A 69 -5.73 -10.24 -0.13
N ILE A 70 -5.55 -8.96 -0.45
CA ILE A 70 -6.65 -8.12 -0.96
C ILE A 70 -7.20 -8.67 -2.28
N ARG A 71 -6.34 -9.16 -3.17
CA ARG A 71 -6.73 -9.70 -4.48
C ARG A 71 -7.46 -11.04 -4.37
N ASP A 72 -6.96 -11.94 -3.53
CA ASP A 72 -7.31 -13.38 -3.58
C ASP A 72 -8.30 -13.82 -2.49
N ASP A 73 -8.46 -13.06 -1.39
CA ASP A 73 -9.40 -13.38 -0.31
C ASP A 73 -10.86 -13.18 -0.77
N GLU A 74 -11.69 -14.23 -0.69
CA GLU A 74 -13.10 -14.19 -1.11
C GLU A 74 -13.94 -13.17 -0.32
N GLY A 75 -13.54 -12.85 0.91
CA GLY A 75 -14.18 -11.83 1.75
C GLY A 75 -13.67 -10.42 1.50
N SER A 76 -12.71 -10.24 0.59
CA SER A 76 -12.17 -8.91 0.27
C SER A 76 -13.20 -8.06 -0.46
N LEU A 77 -13.55 -6.93 0.16
CA LEU A 77 -14.41 -5.90 -0.44
C LEU A 77 -13.71 -5.10 -1.55
N TRP A 78 -12.42 -5.34 -1.78
CA TRP A 78 -11.57 -4.58 -2.70
C TRP A 78 -10.85 -5.47 -3.71
N ALA A 79 -11.29 -6.72 -3.92
CA ALA A 79 -10.57 -7.65 -4.79
C ALA A 79 -10.56 -7.22 -6.27
N ASP A 80 -11.65 -6.66 -6.78
CA ASP A 80 -11.84 -6.43 -8.22
C ASP A 80 -10.76 -5.55 -8.87
N PRO A 81 -10.37 -4.39 -8.30
CA PRO A 81 -9.27 -3.57 -8.85
C PRO A 81 -7.92 -4.29 -8.90
N PHE A 82 -7.66 -5.21 -7.96
CA PHE A 82 -6.37 -5.90 -7.87
C PHE A 82 -6.31 -7.16 -8.74
N LYS A 83 -7.47 -7.72 -9.13
CA LYS A 83 -7.55 -8.84 -10.07
C LYS A 83 -7.24 -8.44 -11.52
N VAL A 84 -7.33 -7.15 -11.84
CA VAL A 84 -7.04 -6.61 -13.17
C VAL A 84 -5.53 -6.46 -13.40
N MET A 85 -4.72 -6.52 -12.34
CA MET A 85 -3.27 -6.45 -12.48
C MET A 85 -2.72 -7.82 -12.86
N ASP A 86 -2.21 -7.95 -14.08
CA ASP A 86 -1.40 -9.10 -14.49
C ASP A 86 -0.08 -9.06 -13.69
N THR A 87 0.14 -10.07 -12.86
CA THR A 87 1.40 -10.25 -12.09
C THR A 87 2.44 -11.02 -12.88
#